data_AF-A0A7W1CE80-F1
#
_entry.id   AF-A0A7W1CE80-F1
#
_cell.length_a   1.000
_cell.length_b   1.000
_cell.length_c   1.000
_cell.angle_alpha   90.00
_cell.angle_beta   90.00
_cell.angle_gamma   90.00
#
_symmetry.space_group_name_H-M   'P 1'
#
loop_
_entity.id
_entity.type
_entity.pdbx_description
1 polymer ?
#
loop_
_entity_poly.entity_id
_entity_poly.type
_entity_poly.pdbx_seq_one_letter_code
_entity_poly.pdbx_strand_id
1 'polypeptide(L)'
;MSNEEEPKKKRFSLSKAWFEAKDLIYKYRWRLALGGVLMIISRLAGLVLPASSKYLVDEIIIKERFEMLKWIALAIGISTLVQGITSFTLSQVLGVAAQRAITEMRKRVQAKIERLPISYFDSTQSGQLISRIMNDAEGIRNLVGTGLVQLAGSIFTAAISVGVLFYLNWRLTSVTIIVLAVFGGMLAYAFKKLRPIFRERNQINAEVTGRLTESLGGIRIVKAYTAERREELSFARGAHRLFRNIAKSLTGVSAVTAFSSLVIGAISVVMITVGGNSVMANQMTIGDLFMYIFFTSLMAFPIIELTSIGTQITDAFAGLDRIREVMDMSTEDDADATKKSLPDIKGGITFENVFFDYEPETPVLQGISFDAPAGTTTALVGSSGSGKSTILSLVLNFIQPIKGRVLIDGEDLQAIKLRDYRRHLGVVLQDNFLFDGTILDNIRFSNPQASLADIKEVCRIAYCDEFIE
;
A
#
# COMPACT_ATOMS: atom_id res chain seq x y z
N MET A 1 -4.94 -39.82 -0.60
CA MET A 1 -4.02 -39.19 0.38
C MET A 1 -2.70 -38.93 -0.33
N SER A 2 -2.67 -37.91 -1.18
CA SER A 2 -1.46 -37.35 -1.77
C SER A 2 -1.20 -36.04 -1.02
N ASN A 3 -0.05 -35.97 -0.33
CA ASN A 3 0.42 -34.76 0.31
C ASN A 3 0.78 -33.73 -0.78
N GLU A 4 -0.16 -32.85 -1.11
CA GLU A 4 0.20 -31.57 -1.71
C GLU A 4 0.85 -30.72 -0.62
N GLU A 5 2.18 -30.65 -0.65
CA GLU A 5 2.92 -29.66 0.12
C GLU A 5 2.48 -28.27 -0.35
N GLU A 6 1.71 -27.56 0.48
CA GLU A 6 1.49 -26.12 0.33
C GLU A 6 2.85 -25.43 0.07
N PRO A 7 2.97 -24.55 -0.95
CA PRO A 7 4.22 -23.90 -1.25
C PRO A 7 4.68 -23.12 -0.01
N LYS A 8 5.83 -23.52 0.56
CA LYS A 8 6.46 -22.86 1.70
C LYS A 8 6.60 -21.37 1.41
N LYS A 9 5.72 -20.56 2.02
CA LYS A 9 5.81 -19.09 2.02
C LYS A 9 7.24 -18.69 2.34
N LYS A 10 7.94 -18.11 1.36
CA LYS A 10 9.30 -17.58 1.52
C LYS A 10 9.34 -16.73 2.78
N ARG A 11 10.20 -17.11 3.74
CA ARG A 11 10.38 -16.37 4.99
C ARG A 11 10.76 -14.92 4.67
N PHE A 12 9.98 -14.00 5.23
CA PHE A 12 10.17 -12.55 5.24
C PHE A 12 11.66 -12.18 5.37
N SER A 13 12.22 -11.57 4.33
CA SER A 13 13.60 -11.11 4.31
C SER A 13 13.63 -9.61 4.60
N LEU A 14 13.49 -9.26 5.89
CA LEU A 14 13.67 -7.88 6.42
C LEU A 14 14.92 -7.20 5.86
N SER A 15 15.97 -7.97 5.60
CA SER A 15 17.25 -7.50 5.07
C SER A 15 17.15 -6.85 3.68
N LYS A 16 16.30 -7.36 2.79
CA LYS A 16 16.19 -6.86 1.40
C LYS A 16 15.29 -5.63 1.31
N ALA A 17 14.13 -5.65 1.98
CA ALA A 17 13.24 -4.50 2.07
C ALA A 17 13.92 -3.30 2.76
N TRP A 18 14.80 -3.57 3.75
CA TRP A 18 15.64 -2.55 4.38
C TRP A 18 16.67 -1.92 3.43
N PHE A 19 17.23 -2.70 2.49
CA PHE A 19 18.19 -2.18 1.52
C PHE A 19 17.55 -1.19 0.54
N GLU A 20 16.32 -1.45 0.10
CA GLU A 20 15.56 -0.53 -0.76
C GLU A 20 15.05 0.70 -0.02
N ALA A 21 14.59 0.52 1.23
CA ALA A 21 14.28 1.65 2.10
C ALA A 21 15.52 2.55 2.29
N LYS A 22 16.71 1.96 2.42
CA LYS A 22 17.97 2.70 2.51
C LYS A 22 18.29 3.47 1.22
N ASP A 23 18.04 2.90 0.05
CA ASP A 23 18.25 3.59 -1.23
C ASP A 23 17.28 4.77 -1.42
N LEU A 24 16.01 4.57 -1.06
CA LEU A 24 15.02 5.65 -0.99
C LEU A 24 15.44 6.76 -0.01
N ILE A 25 15.87 6.40 1.20
CA ILE A 25 16.37 7.35 2.20
C ILE A 25 17.58 8.14 1.67
N TYR A 26 18.52 7.44 1.01
CA TYR A 26 19.70 8.08 0.45
C TYR A 26 19.36 9.05 -0.68
N LYS A 27 18.46 8.66 -1.58
CA LYS A 27 17.96 9.50 -2.68
C LYS A 27 17.32 10.80 -2.19
N TYR A 28 16.64 10.77 -1.04
CA TYR A 28 15.97 11.94 -0.45
C TYR A 28 16.73 12.57 0.73
N ARG A 29 18.03 12.25 0.92
CA ARG A 29 18.83 12.62 2.10
C ARG A 29 18.79 14.11 2.47
N TRP A 30 18.79 15.02 1.50
CA TRP A 30 18.78 16.46 1.79
C TRP A 30 17.43 16.94 2.34
N ARG A 31 16.32 16.37 1.84
CA ARG A 31 14.98 16.66 2.34
C ARG A 31 14.74 16.03 3.71
N LEU A 32 15.31 14.83 3.94
CA LEU A 32 15.30 14.18 5.25
C LEU A 32 16.17 14.93 6.27
N ALA A 33 17.32 15.46 5.86
CA ALA A 33 18.16 16.30 6.72
C ALA A 33 17.46 17.60 7.10
N LEU A 34 16.88 18.31 6.11
CA LEU A 34 16.05 19.49 6.37
C LEU A 34 14.87 19.15 7.27
N GLY A 35 14.21 18.01 7.03
CA GLY A 35 13.12 17.51 7.87
C GLY A 35 13.58 17.22 9.30
N GLY A 36 14.75 16.62 9.48
CA GLY A 36 15.34 16.36 10.79
C GLY A 36 15.65 17.66 11.57
N VAL A 37 16.19 18.67 10.89
CA VAL A 37 16.44 19.99 11.51
C VAL A 37 15.13 20.66 11.92
N LEU A 38 14.15 20.72 11.01
CA LEU A 38 12.82 21.29 11.31
C LEU A 38 12.12 20.53 12.44
N MET A 39 12.26 19.21 12.48
CA MET A 39 11.76 18.36 13.55
C MET A 39 12.41 18.74 14.89
N ILE A 40 13.74 18.85 14.97
CA ILE A 40 14.43 19.24 16.21
C ILE A 40 13.95 20.61 16.69
N ILE A 41 13.87 21.60 15.80
CA ILE A 41 13.40 22.95 16.15
C ILE A 41 11.96 22.90 16.67
N SER A 42 11.06 22.19 15.97
CA SER A 42 9.67 21.99 16.39
C SER A 42 9.59 21.35 17.77
N ARG A 43 10.36 20.28 18.03
CA ARG A 43 10.34 19.58 19.32
C ARG A 43 10.88 20.44 20.44
N LEU A 44 12.01 21.14 20.24
CA LEU A 44 12.56 22.05 21.25
C LEU A 44 11.61 23.20 21.56
N ALA A 45 10.97 23.79 20.55
CA ALA A 45 9.98 24.85 20.74
C ALA A 45 8.74 24.35 21.52
N GLY A 46 8.33 23.10 21.27
CA GLY A 46 7.24 22.45 22.01
C GLY A 46 7.54 22.16 23.48
N LEU A 47 8.82 22.09 23.89
CA LEU A 47 9.22 21.89 25.28
C LEU A 47 9.13 23.16 26.13
N VAL A 48 9.04 24.34 25.49
CA VAL A 48 9.01 25.63 26.19
C VAL A 48 7.78 25.76 27.09
N LEU A 49 6.60 25.32 26.64
CA LEU A 49 5.36 25.37 27.42
C LEU A 49 5.42 24.47 28.68
N PRO A 50 5.81 23.18 28.57
CA PRO A 50 6.10 22.35 29.74
C PRO A 50 7.11 22.97 30.70
N ALA A 51 8.22 23.53 30.18
CA ALA A 51 9.28 24.11 31.01
C ALA A 51 8.86 25.41 31.70
N SER A 52 8.03 26.24 31.03
CA SER A 52 7.55 27.50 31.58
C SER A 52 6.58 27.32 32.75
N SER A 53 5.95 26.14 32.88
CA SER A 53 5.06 25.82 34.01
C SER A 53 5.76 25.97 35.37
N LYS A 54 7.05 25.63 35.46
CA LYS A 54 7.86 25.85 36.67
C LYS A 54 7.93 27.33 37.04
N TYR A 55 8.35 28.15 36.08
CA TYR A 55 8.53 29.59 36.29
C TYR A 55 7.19 30.29 36.57
N LEU A 56 6.10 29.82 35.95
CA LEU A 56 4.77 30.32 36.23
C LEU A 56 4.40 30.13 37.71
N VAL A 57 4.64 28.95 38.26
CA VAL A 57 4.29 28.67 39.65
C VAL A 57 5.27 29.33 40.62
N ASP A 58 6.58 29.08 40.45
CA ASP A 58 7.58 29.51 41.42
C ASP A 58 7.81 31.02 41.44
N GLU A 59 7.88 31.66 40.26
CA GLU A 59 8.25 33.07 40.17
C GLU A 59 7.04 34.00 40.10
N ILE A 60 5.96 33.61 39.41
CA ILE A 60 4.80 34.49 39.22
C ILE A 60 3.79 34.29 40.34
N ILE A 61 3.36 33.06 40.61
CA ILE A 61 2.32 32.78 41.61
C ILE A 61 2.86 32.90 43.04
N ILE A 62 4.00 32.25 43.34
CA ILE A 62 4.53 32.19 44.71
C ILE A 62 5.31 33.46 45.08
N LYS A 63 6.18 33.96 44.20
CA LYS A 63 6.98 35.18 44.44
C LYS A 63 6.32 36.48 44.00
N GLU A 64 5.06 36.42 43.53
CA GLU A 64 4.24 37.57 43.12
C GLU A 64 4.88 38.49 42.05
N ARG A 65 5.79 37.96 41.21
CA ARG A 65 6.46 38.74 40.16
C ARG A 65 5.62 38.81 38.88
N PHE A 66 4.46 39.47 38.95
CA PHE A 66 3.50 39.56 37.85
C PHE A 66 4.08 40.18 36.56
N GLU A 67 5.13 40.99 36.66
CA GLU A 67 5.80 41.57 35.47
C GLU A 67 6.44 40.50 34.55
N MET A 68 6.86 39.35 35.10
CA MET A 68 7.41 38.26 34.30
C MET A 68 6.34 37.47 33.54
N LEU A 69 5.06 37.60 33.90
CA LEU A 69 3.96 36.91 33.23
C LEU A 69 3.89 37.26 31.75
N LYS A 70 4.06 38.54 31.39
CA LYS A 70 4.02 39.00 30.00
C LYS A 70 5.15 38.40 29.18
N TRP A 71 6.35 38.33 29.75
CA TRP A 71 7.54 37.77 29.08
C TRP A 71 7.44 36.25 28.90
N ILE A 72 6.96 35.53 29.92
CA ILE A 72 6.73 34.08 29.84
C ILE A 72 5.61 33.78 28.84
N ALA A 73 4.50 34.52 28.87
CA ALA A 73 3.42 34.38 27.90
C ALA A 73 3.89 34.67 26.47
N LEU A 74 4.72 35.72 26.28
CA LEU A 74 5.31 36.04 24.98
C LEU A 74 6.26 34.94 24.51
N ALA A 75 7.10 34.40 25.38
CA ALA A 75 8.00 33.29 25.07
C ALA A 75 7.22 32.03 24.65
N ILE A 76 6.15 31.68 25.37
CA ILE A 76 5.24 30.57 25.02
C ILE A 76 4.55 30.85 23.68
N GLY A 77 4.08 32.08 23.45
CA GLY A 77 3.42 32.47 22.20
C GLY A 77 4.35 32.34 21.00
N ILE A 78 5.57 32.87 21.11
CA ILE A 78 6.61 32.77 20.08
C ILE A 78 7.01 31.30 19.87
N SER A 79 7.23 30.53 20.94
CA SER A 79 7.62 29.11 20.81
C SER A 79 6.52 28.28 20.16
N THR A 80 5.25 28.53 20.50
CA THR A 80 4.10 27.84 19.88
C THR A 80 3.97 28.21 18.41
N LEU A 81 4.19 29.48 18.06
CA LEU A 81 4.18 29.93 16.66
C LEU A 81 5.33 29.30 15.85
N VAL A 82 6.55 29.26 16.42
CA VAL A 82 7.70 28.58 15.81
C VAL A 82 7.43 27.08 15.65
N GLN A 83 6.87 26.42 16.68
CA GLN A 83 6.49 25.01 16.62
C GLN A 83 5.45 24.77 15.53
N GLY A 84 4.42 25.61 15.45
CA GLY A 84 3.35 25.51 14.45
C GLY A 84 3.90 25.64 13.03
N ILE A 85 4.68 26.69 12.76
CA ILE A 85 5.30 26.93 11.45
C ILE A 85 6.23 25.78 11.08
N THR A 86 7.16 25.41 11.96
CA THR A 86 8.13 24.35 11.66
C THR A 86 7.47 22.99 11.47
N SER A 87 6.44 22.65 12.26
CA SER A 87 5.68 21.40 12.09
C SER A 87 4.88 21.39 10.79
N PHE A 88 4.27 22.51 10.43
CA PHE A 88 3.58 22.66 9.15
C PHE A 88 4.56 22.51 7.98
N THR A 89 5.68 23.25 7.99
CA THR A 89 6.71 23.15 6.95
C THR A 89 7.27 21.74 6.86
N LEU A 90 7.52 21.08 7.99
CA LEU A 90 7.97 19.69 8.04
C LEU A 90 6.97 18.76 7.35
N SER A 91 5.69 18.88 7.71
CA SER A 91 4.62 18.07 7.12
C SER A 91 4.47 18.33 5.62
N GLN A 92 4.62 19.56 5.16
CA GLN A 92 4.57 19.90 3.73
C GLN A 92 5.76 19.33 2.97
N VAL A 93 6.99 19.54 3.47
CA VAL A 93 8.22 19.08 2.80
C VAL A 93 8.24 17.55 2.67
N LEU A 94 7.96 16.84 3.77
CA LEU A 94 7.99 15.38 3.78
C LEU A 94 6.74 14.76 3.15
N GLY A 95 5.56 15.33 3.39
CA GLY A 95 4.30 14.83 2.84
C GLY A 95 4.29 14.91 1.31
N VAL A 96 4.68 16.05 0.73
CA VAL A 96 4.76 16.21 -0.73
C VAL A 96 5.85 15.32 -1.32
N ALA A 97 7.00 15.18 -0.66
CA ALA A 97 8.06 14.27 -1.12
C ALA A 97 7.59 12.81 -1.15
N ALA A 98 6.88 12.37 -0.10
CA ALA A 98 6.30 11.04 -0.03
C ALA A 98 5.25 10.81 -1.11
N GLN A 99 4.31 11.75 -1.32
CA GLN A 99 3.28 11.64 -2.36
C GLN A 99 3.87 11.59 -3.78
N ARG A 100 4.97 12.32 -4.04
CA ARG A 100 5.71 12.21 -5.30
C ARG A 100 6.34 10.82 -5.47
N ALA A 101 6.94 10.27 -4.42
CA ALA A 101 7.51 8.92 -4.45
C ALA A 101 6.44 7.84 -4.68
N ILE A 102 5.28 7.95 -4.02
CA ILE A 102 4.14 7.04 -4.21
C ILE A 102 3.61 7.14 -5.64
N THR A 103 3.42 8.34 -6.16
CA THR A 103 2.96 8.57 -7.55
C THR A 103 3.92 7.94 -8.56
N GLU A 104 5.23 8.13 -8.38
CA GLU A 104 6.23 7.55 -9.26
C GLU A 104 6.25 6.02 -9.18
N MET A 105 6.10 5.45 -7.97
CA MET A 105 5.97 4.00 -7.79
C MET A 105 4.73 3.47 -8.51
N ARG A 106 3.57 4.12 -8.34
CA ARG A 106 2.31 3.74 -9.01
C ARG A 106 2.47 3.67 -10.52
N LYS A 107 3.10 4.69 -11.13
CA LYS A 107 3.39 4.72 -12.57
C LYS A 107 4.26 3.55 -13.01
N ARG A 108 5.32 3.24 -12.26
CA ARG A 108 6.24 2.13 -12.59
C ARG A 108 5.56 0.78 -12.48
N VAL A 109 4.81 0.56 -11.40
CA VAL A 109 4.10 -0.70 -11.17
C VAL A 109 3.00 -0.90 -12.21
N GLN A 110 2.23 0.14 -12.53
CA GLN A 110 1.22 0.07 -13.58
C GLN A 110 1.85 -0.24 -14.95
N ALA A 111 2.91 0.48 -15.34
CA ALA A 111 3.62 0.23 -16.60
C ALA A 111 4.27 -1.17 -16.66
N LYS A 112 4.69 -1.73 -15.51
CA LYS A 112 5.19 -3.10 -15.43
C LYS A 112 4.07 -4.11 -15.60
N ILE A 113 2.96 -3.94 -14.87
CA ILE A 113 1.80 -4.85 -14.92
C ILE A 113 1.26 -4.96 -16.34
N GLU A 114 1.10 -3.85 -17.05
CA GLU A 114 0.60 -3.84 -18.45
C GLU A 114 1.50 -4.57 -19.45
N ARG A 115 2.75 -4.85 -19.08
CA ARG A 115 3.71 -5.59 -19.91
C ARG A 115 3.85 -7.05 -19.47
N LEU A 116 3.19 -7.47 -18.39
CA LEU A 116 3.24 -8.86 -17.95
C LEU A 116 2.47 -9.78 -18.91
N PRO A 117 2.81 -11.08 -18.96
CA PRO A 117 2.11 -12.07 -19.77
C PRO A 117 0.61 -12.15 -19.48
N ILE A 118 -0.20 -12.35 -20.51
CA ILE A 118 -1.67 -12.52 -20.38
C ILE A 118 -2.04 -13.64 -19.39
N SER A 119 -1.27 -14.73 -19.35
CA SER A 119 -1.47 -15.82 -18.38
C SER A 119 -1.46 -15.38 -16.91
N TYR A 120 -0.78 -14.26 -16.61
CA TYR A 120 -0.80 -13.67 -15.27
C TYR A 120 -2.15 -13.02 -14.94
N PHE A 121 -2.83 -12.46 -15.94
CA PHE A 121 -4.16 -11.87 -15.78
C PHE A 121 -5.25 -12.95 -15.73
N ASP A 122 -5.10 -14.05 -16.46
CA ASP A 122 -6.03 -15.18 -16.41
C ASP A 122 -6.06 -15.85 -15.02
N SER A 123 -4.93 -15.81 -14.30
CA SER A 123 -4.76 -16.43 -12.97
C SER A 123 -4.96 -15.44 -11.81
N THR A 124 -5.08 -14.13 -12.07
CA THR A 124 -5.12 -13.11 -11.02
C THR A 124 -6.36 -12.23 -11.12
N GLN A 125 -7.12 -12.13 -10.03
CA GLN A 125 -8.26 -11.22 -9.95
C GLN A 125 -7.84 -9.75 -10.12
N SER A 126 -8.54 -9.02 -11.00
CA SER A 126 -8.26 -7.59 -11.29
C SER A 126 -8.25 -6.71 -10.03
N GLY A 127 -9.11 -7.01 -9.05
CA GLY A 127 -9.13 -6.30 -7.76
C GLY A 127 -7.82 -6.41 -6.97
N GLN A 128 -7.12 -7.54 -7.07
CA GLN A 128 -5.81 -7.71 -6.43
C GLN A 128 -4.75 -6.85 -7.12
N LEU A 129 -4.76 -6.77 -8.45
CA LEU A 129 -3.84 -5.93 -9.22
C LEU A 129 -4.03 -4.45 -8.92
N ILE A 130 -5.29 -4.00 -8.85
CA ILE A 130 -5.62 -2.63 -8.44
C ILE A 130 -5.10 -2.34 -7.03
N SER A 131 -5.27 -3.27 -6.09
CA SER A 131 -4.77 -3.12 -4.72
C SER A 131 -3.24 -3.00 -4.69
N ARG A 132 -2.51 -3.78 -5.50
CA ARG A 132 -1.03 -3.69 -5.59
C ARG A 132 -0.57 -2.32 -6.09
N ILE A 133 -1.27 -1.74 -7.06
CA ILE A 133 -0.96 -0.39 -7.56
C ILE A 133 -1.33 0.66 -6.52
N MET A 134 -2.55 0.63 -6.01
CA MET A 134 -3.10 1.73 -5.22
C MET A 134 -2.74 1.67 -3.74
N ASN A 135 -2.89 0.52 -3.08
CA ASN A 135 -2.75 0.39 -1.63
C ASN A 135 -1.33 0.05 -1.20
N ASP A 136 -0.66 -0.90 -1.88
CA ASP A 136 0.68 -1.34 -1.48
C ASP A 136 1.72 -0.23 -1.64
N ALA A 137 1.57 0.62 -2.66
CA ALA A 137 2.44 1.78 -2.88
C ALA A 137 2.31 2.84 -1.77
N GLU A 138 1.17 2.91 -1.08
CA GLU A 138 0.93 3.88 0.01
C GLU A 138 1.82 3.60 1.23
N GLY A 139 2.30 2.36 1.39
CA GLY A 139 3.26 1.99 2.44
C GLY A 139 4.53 2.86 2.46
N ILE A 140 4.95 3.36 1.29
CA ILE A 140 6.09 4.28 1.13
C ILE A 140 5.90 5.55 1.95
N ARG A 141 4.65 6.01 2.14
CA ARG A 141 4.34 7.22 2.92
C ARG A 141 4.90 7.17 4.33
N ASN A 142 4.82 6.02 4.99
CA ASN A 142 5.23 5.89 6.38
C ASN A 142 6.76 5.77 6.51
N LEU A 143 7.44 5.30 5.46
CA LEU A 143 8.89 5.15 5.40
C LEU A 143 9.61 6.44 4.97
N VAL A 144 9.08 7.15 3.98
CA VAL A 144 9.73 8.32 3.36
C VAL A 144 9.08 9.65 3.78
N GLY A 145 7.86 9.60 4.31
CA GLY A 145 7.09 10.77 4.74
C GLY A 145 7.19 11.04 6.23
N THR A 146 6.05 11.27 6.87
CA THR A 146 5.99 11.74 8.26
C THR A 146 6.22 10.65 9.29
N GLY A 147 5.97 9.37 8.98
CA GLY A 147 6.00 8.27 9.95
C GLY A 147 7.33 8.13 10.71
N LEU A 148 8.44 7.89 10.01
CA LEU A 148 9.76 7.76 10.64
C LEU A 148 10.23 9.04 11.35
N VAL A 149 9.96 10.21 10.77
CA VAL A 149 10.37 11.48 11.37
C VAL A 149 9.56 11.79 12.62
N GLN A 150 8.27 11.45 12.63
CA GLN A 150 7.42 11.58 13.80
C GLN A 150 7.92 10.66 14.93
N LEU A 151 8.20 9.39 14.61
CA LEU A 151 8.78 8.42 15.55
C LEU A 151 10.13 8.91 16.11
N ALA A 152 11.04 9.35 15.24
CA ALA A 152 12.35 9.86 15.66
C ALA A 152 12.19 11.10 16.55
N GLY A 153 11.29 12.01 16.19
CA GLY A 153 10.99 13.21 16.97
C GLY A 153 10.36 12.89 18.33
N SER A 154 9.52 11.87 18.40
CA SER A 154 8.91 11.41 19.65
C SER A 154 9.92 10.72 20.57
N ILE A 155 10.81 9.88 20.03
CA ILE A 155 11.93 9.31 20.79
C ILE A 155 12.86 10.42 21.29
N PHE A 156 13.19 11.39 20.43
CA PHE A 156 14.01 12.55 20.80
C PHE A 156 13.38 13.36 21.94
N THR A 157 12.07 13.61 21.84
CA THR A 157 11.31 14.33 22.88
C THR A 157 11.32 13.53 24.19
N ALA A 158 11.04 12.23 24.15
CA ALA A 158 11.12 11.39 25.36
C ALA A 158 12.52 11.34 25.96
N ALA A 159 13.58 11.28 25.14
CA ALA A 159 14.96 11.27 25.65
C ALA A 159 15.29 12.56 26.41
N ILE A 160 14.92 13.72 25.86
CA ILE A 160 15.06 15.00 26.57
C ILE A 160 14.20 15.00 27.83
N SER A 161 12.95 14.54 27.74
CA SER A 161 12.05 14.50 28.89
C SER A 161 12.59 13.64 30.02
N VAL A 162 13.11 12.45 29.72
CA VAL A 162 13.77 11.58 30.70
C VAL A 162 14.93 12.30 31.37
N GLY A 163 15.80 12.97 30.59
CA GLY A 163 16.92 13.73 31.13
C GLY A 163 16.50 14.85 32.08
N VAL A 164 15.46 15.62 31.70
CA VAL A 164 14.87 16.67 32.54
C VAL A 164 14.25 16.09 33.82
N LEU A 165 13.50 15.00 33.72
CA LEU A 165 12.87 14.36 34.87
C LEU A 165 13.91 13.84 35.87
N PHE A 166 14.98 13.20 35.39
CA PHE A 166 16.09 12.75 36.24
C PHE A 166 16.80 13.91 36.95
N TYR A 167 16.98 15.03 36.27
CA TYR A 167 17.54 16.24 36.87
C TYR A 167 16.64 16.81 37.97
N LEU A 168 15.31 16.79 37.78
CA LEU A 168 14.36 17.25 38.79
C LEU A 168 14.29 16.31 40.00
N ASN A 169 14.10 15.00 39.78
CA ASN A 169 14.03 14.01 40.85
C ASN A 169 14.27 12.59 40.35
N TRP A 170 15.51 12.11 40.45
CA TRP A 170 15.88 10.77 40.01
C TRP A 170 15.12 9.63 40.70
N ARG A 171 14.70 9.79 41.97
CA ARG A 171 13.96 8.76 42.71
C ARG A 171 12.55 8.61 42.17
N LEU A 172 11.85 9.73 42.02
CA LEU A 172 10.51 9.78 41.42
C LEU A 172 10.56 9.25 39.99
N THR A 173 11.56 9.66 39.20
CA THR A 173 11.74 9.22 37.80
C THR A 173 12.01 7.73 37.68
N SER A 174 12.81 7.15 38.56
CA SER A 174 13.06 5.71 38.56
C SER A 174 11.77 4.92 38.78
N VAL A 175 10.92 5.34 39.73
CA VAL A 175 9.61 4.70 39.97
C VAL A 175 8.69 4.89 38.77
N THR A 176 8.60 6.10 38.20
CA THR A 176 7.76 6.37 37.03
C THR A 176 8.18 5.53 35.81
N ILE A 177 9.49 5.39 35.56
CA ILE A 177 10.01 4.57 34.47
C ILE A 177 9.64 3.09 34.67
N ILE A 178 9.72 2.56 35.89
CA ILE A 178 9.31 1.17 36.18
C ILE A 178 7.83 0.98 35.86
N VAL A 179 6.96 1.90 36.29
CA VAL A 179 5.52 1.85 35.98
C VAL A 179 5.28 1.89 34.48
N LEU A 180 5.95 2.78 33.75
CA LEU A 180 5.84 2.88 32.30
C LEU A 180 6.44 1.68 31.55
N ALA A 181 7.52 1.08 32.06
CA ALA A 181 8.13 -0.11 31.46
C ALA A 181 7.21 -1.32 31.59
N VAL A 182 6.61 -1.52 32.76
CA VAL A 182 5.58 -2.56 32.99
C VAL A 182 4.37 -2.32 32.07
N PHE A 183 3.94 -1.07 31.95
CA PHE A 183 2.85 -0.69 31.03
C PHE A 183 3.19 -0.99 29.57
N GLY A 184 4.37 -0.58 29.10
CA GLY A 184 4.85 -0.84 27.75
C GLY A 184 4.96 -2.34 27.45
N GLY A 185 5.44 -3.14 28.41
CA GLY A 185 5.47 -4.60 28.31
C GLY A 185 4.08 -5.21 28.17
N MET A 186 3.10 -4.75 28.97
CA MET A 186 1.72 -5.22 28.86
C MET A 186 1.10 -4.82 27.51
N LEU A 187 1.30 -3.58 27.07
CA LEU A 187 0.84 -3.10 25.77
C LEU A 187 1.40 -3.97 24.64
N ALA A 188 2.71 -4.24 24.65
CA ALA A 188 3.34 -5.09 23.65
C ALA A 188 2.73 -6.51 23.64
N TYR A 189 2.47 -7.09 24.81
CA TYR A 189 1.79 -8.38 24.93
C TYR A 189 0.35 -8.35 24.38
N ALA A 190 -0.42 -7.33 24.75
CA ALA A 190 -1.80 -7.16 24.28
C ALA A 190 -1.84 -7.00 22.75
N PHE A 191 -0.97 -6.19 22.18
CA PHE A 191 -0.85 -6.03 20.73
C PHE A 191 -0.46 -7.33 20.03
N LYS A 192 0.51 -8.08 20.57
CA LYS A 192 0.88 -9.40 20.03
C LYS A 192 -0.32 -10.36 19.99
N LYS A 193 -1.19 -10.30 21.00
CA LYS A 193 -2.40 -11.13 21.10
C LYS A 193 -3.55 -10.65 20.20
N LEU A 194 -3.68 -9.34 19.98
CA LEU A 194 -4.75 -8.73 19.16
C LEU A 194 -4.43 -8.71 17.66
N ARG A 195 -3.14 -8.63 17.30
CA ARG A 195 -2.70 -8.56 15.90
C ARG A 195 -3.26 -9.66 14.97
N PRO A 196 -3.36 -10.94 15.37
CA PRO A 196 -3.96 -11.97 14.53
C PRO A 196 -5.43 -11.70 14.24
N ILE A 197 -6.17 -11.20 15.23
CA ILE A 197 -7.60 -10.87 15.11
C ILE A 197 -7.79 -9.72 14.12
N PHE A 198 -6.95 -8.68 14.19
CA PHE A 198 -6.97 -7.58 13.22
C PHE A 198 -6.59 -8.03 11.80
N ARG A 199 -5.67 -8.98 11.66
CA ARG A 199 -5.33 -9.54 10.34
C ARG A 199 -6.48 -10.35 9.76
N GLU A 200 -7.11 -11.21 10.58
CA GLU A 200 -8.31 -11.97 10.20
C GLU A 200 -9.45 -11.02 9.81
N ARG A 201 -9.63 -9.89 10.53
CA ARG A 201 -10.61 -8.85 10.18
C ARG A 201 -10.43 -8.35 8.75
N ASN A 202 -9.20 -8.02 8.35
CA ASN A 202 -8.91 -7.53 7.01
C ASN A 202 -9.18 -8.61 5.94
N GLN A 203 -8.91 -9.88 6.24
CA GLN A 203 -9.21 -11.00 5.35
C GLN A 203 -10.72 -11.19 5.18
N ILE A 204 -11.49 -11.20 6.26
CA ILE A 204 -12.96 -11.29 6.20
C ILE A 204 -13.53 -10.11 5.40
N ASN A 205 -13.03 -8.90 5.61
CA ASN A 205 -13.44 -7.73 4.82
C ASN A 205 -13.15 -7.93 3.33
N ALA A 206 -11.97 -8.40 2.96
CA ALA A 206 -11.62 -8.67 1.56
C ALA A 206 -12.51 -9.77 0.94
N GLU A 207 -12.81 -10.85 1.66
CA GLU A 207 -13.74 -11.90 1.23
C GLU A 207 -15.15 -11.34 0.97
N VAL A 208 -15.68 -10.54 1.92
CA VAL A 208 -17.03 -9.96 1.83
C VAL A 208 -17.12 -8.94 0.70
N THR A 209 -16.15 -8.04 0.59
CA THR A 209 -16.10 -7.05 -0.48
C THR A 209 -15.90 -7.71 -1.85
N GLY A 210 -15.02 -8.70 -1.96
CA GLY A 210 -14.80 -9.47 -3.19
C GLY A 210 -16.07 -10.14 -3.67
N ARG A 211 -16.77 -10.87 -2.79
CA ARG A 211 -18.06 -11.49 -3.12
C ARG A 211 -19.10 -10.46 -3.53
N LEU A 212 -19.15 -9.31 -2.85
CA LEU A 212 -20.08 -8.24 -3.20
C LEU A 212 -19.80 -7.70 -4.61
N THR A 213 -18.53 -7.49 -4.97
CA THR A 213 -18.12 -7.07 -6.33
C THR A 213 -18.53 -8.11 -7.37
N GLU A 214 -18.30 -9.40 -7.11
CA GLU A 214 -18.75 -10.49 -8.00
C GLU A 214 -20.27 -10.51 -8.18
N SER A 215 -21.03 -10.43 -7.09
CA SER A 215 -22.50 -10.50 -7.15
C SER A 215 -23.12 -9.28 -7.83
N LEU A 216 -22.52 -8.10 -7.68
CA LEU A 216 -22.95 -6.88 -8.38
C LEU A 216 -22.53 -6.88 -9.85
N GLY A 217 -21.31 -7.33 -10.18
CA GLY A 217 -20.87 -7.50 -11.57
C GLY A 217 -21.70 -8.56 -12.31
N GLY A 218 -22.06 -9.63 -11.62
CA GLY A 218 -22.91 -10.72 -12.08
C GLY A 218 -24.41 -10.50 -11.80
N ILE A 219 -24.87 -9.27 -11.58
CA ILE A 219 -26.25 -9.02 -11.11
C ILE A 219 -27.31 -9.62 -12.03
N ARG A 220 -27.07 -9.66 -13.34
CA ARG A 220 -27.96 -10.29 -14.33
C ARG A 220 -28.15 -11.79 -14.06
N ILE A 221 -27.08 -12.48 -13.67
CA ILE A 221 -27.12 -13.91 -13.31
C ILE A 221 -27.90 -14.09 -12.01
N VAL A 222 -27.61 -13.28 -10.99
CA VAL A 222 -28.33 -13.33 -9.70
C VAL A 222 -29.84 -13.15 -9.92
N LYS A 223 -30.24 -12.20 -10.78
CA LYS A 223 -31.63 -11.96 -11.16
C LYS A 223 -32.23 -13.10 -12.00
N ALA A 224 -31.52 -13.58 -13.01
CA ALA A 224 -32.00 -14.64 -13.89
C ALA A 224 -32.30 -15.95 -13.12
N TYR A 225 -31.50 -16.26 -12.10
CA TYR A 225 -31.68 -17.43 -11.25
C TYR A 225 -32.48 -17.15 -9.96
N THR A 226 -33.02 -15.94 -9.79
CA THR A 226 -33.75 -15.50 -8.59
C THR A 226 -32.99 -15.85 -7.28
N ALA A 227 -31.68 -15.63 -7.31
CA ALA A 227 -30.75 -16.03 -6.26
C ALA A 227 -30.54 -14.95 -5.18
N GLU A 228 -31.35 -13.88 -5.16
CA GLU A 228 -31.15 -12.73 -4.27
C GLU A 228 -31.11 -13.13 -2.81
N ARG A 229 -32.02 -14.02 -2.37
CA ARG A 229 -32.06 -14.50 -0.98
C ARG A 229 -30.80 -15.28 -0.61
N ARG A 230 -30.21 -16.03 -1.56
CA ARG A 230 -28.96 -16.78 -1.35
C ARG A 230 -27.77 -15.82 -1.18
N GLU A 231 -27.70 -14.80 -2.01
CA GLU A 231 -26.66 -13.77 -1.92
C GLU A 231 -26.81 -12.92 -0.64
N GLU A 232 -28.05 -12.56 -0.26
CA GLU A 232 -28.34 -11.90 1.01
C GLU A 232 -27.83 -12.72 2.20
N LEU A 233 -28.11 -14.03 2.25
CA LEU A 233 -27.62 -14.93 3.30
C LEU A 233 -26.10 -15.12 3.27
N SER A 234 -25.49 -15.08 2.08
CA SER A 234 -24.03 -15.13 1.94
C SER A 234 -23.38 -13.87 2.54
N PHE A 235 -23.89 -12.70 2.17
CA PHE A 235 -23.45 -11.42 2.70
C PHE A 235 -23.69 -11.33 4.22
N ALA A 236 -24.87 -11.70 4.71
CA ALA A 236 -25.20 -11.70 6.13
C ALA A 236 -24.26 -12.59 6.95
N ARG A 237 -23.89 -13.78 6.44
CA ARG A 237 -22.89 -14.65 7.10
C ARG A 237 -21.51 -13.98 7.18
N GLY A 238 -21.07 -13.34 6.10
CA GLY A 238 -19.83 -12.57 6.08
C GLY A 238 -19.84 -11.40 7.06
N ALA A 239 -20.91 -10.61 7.05
CA ALA A 239 -21.13 -9.49 7.97
C ALA A 239 -21.16 -9.94 9.44
N HIS A 240 -21.80 -11.07 9.76
CA HIS A 240 -21.79 -11.64 11.10
C HIS A 240 -20.41 -12.15 11.53
N ARG A 241 -19.64 -12.79 10.63
CA ARG A 241 -18.24 -13.18 10.92
C ARG A 241 -17.40 -11.94 11.24
N LEU A 242 -17.56 -10.88 10.45
CA LEU A 242 -16.87 -9.61 10.66
C LEU A 242 -17.25 -8.99 12.01
N PHE A 243 -18.56 -8.91 12.30
CA PHE A 243 -19.07 -8.43 13.59
C PHE A 243 -18.48 -9.21 14.77
N ARG A 244 -18.48 -10.55 14.72
CA ARG A 244 -17.93 -11.40 15.79
C ARG A 244 -16.44 -11.16 15.99
N ASN A 245 -15.67 -10.99 14.91
CA ASN A 245 -14.25 -10.66 14.99
C ASN A 245 -14.04 -9.27 15.63
N ILE A 246 -14.79 -8.26 15.19
CA ILE A 246 -14.75 -6.90 15.78
C ILE A 246 -15.10 -6.96 17.26
N ALA A 247 -16.20 -7.59 17.64
CA ALA A 247 -16.64 -7.73 19.02
C ALA A 247 -15.56 -8.42 19.90
N LYS A 248 -14.94 -9.48 19.39
CA LYS A 248 -13.83 -10.17 20.07
C LYS A 248 -12.61 -9.25 20.27
N SER A 249 -12.27 -8.44 19.26
CA SER A 249 -11.17 -7.47 19.37
C SER A 249 -11.50 -6.32 20.32
N LEU A 250 -12.77 -5.91 20.37
CA LEU A 250 -13.24 -4.78 21.18
C LEU A 250 -13.03 -5.04 22.67
N THR A 251 -13.29 -6.26 23.15
CA THR A 251 -13.00 -6.61 24.55
C THR A 251 -11.54 -6.39 24.92
N GLY A 252 -10.60 -6.80 24.05
CA GLY A 252 -9.17 -6.61 24.30
C GLY A 252 -8.73 -5.16 24.16
N VAL A 253 -9.27 -4.40 23.20
CA VAL A 253 -9.02 -2.95 23.08
C VAL A 253 -9.54 -2.21 24.31
N SER A 254 -10.76 -2.50 24.76
CA SER A 254 -11.35 -1.91 25.97
C SER A 254 -10.53 -2.24 27.21
N ALA A 255 -10.02 -3.47 27.34
CA ALA A 255 -9.13 -3.84 28.45
C ALA A 255 -7.82 -3.05 28.43
N VAL A 256 -7.22 -2.85 27.25
CA VAL A 256 -6.02 -1.99 27.09
C VAL A 256 -6.32 -0.55 27.48
N THR A 257 -7.45 0.01 27.06
CA THR A 257 -7.86 1.37 27.42
C THR A 257 -8.07 1.51 28.93
N ALA A 258 -8.82 0.60 29.55
CA ALA A 258 -9.06 0.60 30.99
C ALA A 258 -7.74 0.49 31.79
N PHE A 259 -6.84 -0.39 31.37
CA PHE A 259 -5.53 -0.52 31.99
C PHE A 259 -4.68 0.75 31.80
N SER A 260 -4.74 1.39 30.64
CA SER A 260 -4.05 2.68 30.40
C SER A 260 -4.52 3.76 31.36
N SER A 261 -5.83 3.84 31.65
CA SER A 261 -6.38 4.74 32.67
C SER A 261 -5.86 4.42 34.08
N LEU A 262 -5.74 3.13 34.43
CA LEU A 262 -5.15 2.73 35.71
C LEU A 262 -3.68 3.14 35.82
N VAL A 263 -2.91 3.02 34.74
CA VAL A 263 -1.50 3.45 34.72
C VAL A 263 -1.38 4.96 34.90
N ILE A 264 -2.22 5.75 34.23
CA ILE A 264 -2.27 7.21 34.45
C ILE A 264 -2.60 7.51 35.92
N GLY A 265 -3.59 6.81 36.50
CA GLY A 265 -3.93 6.93 37.92
C GLY A 265 -2.75 6.57 38.84
N ALA A 266 -2.05 5.47 38.56
CA ALA A 266 -0.89 5.03 39.34
C ALA A 266 0.26 6.03 39.29
N ILE A 267 0.57 6.58 38.10
CA ILE A 267 1.57 7.65 37.95
C ILE A 267 1.14 8.87 38.75
N SER A 268 -0.13 9.28 38.69
CA SER A 268 -0.66 10.40 39.48
C SER A 268 -0.52 10.17 40.99
N VAL A 269 -0.82 8.95 41.49
CA VAL A 269 -0.62 8.59 42.90
C VAL A 269 0.87 8.70 43.28
N VAL A 270 1.76 8.14 42.46
CA VAL A 270 3.22 8.25 42.67
C VAL A 270 3.68 9.71 42.67
N MET A 271 3.18 10.54 41.76
CA MET A 271 3.50 11.97 41.70
C MET A 271 3.03 12.72 42.95
N ILE A 272 1.81 12.45 43.44
CA ILE A 272 1.29 13.09 44.65
C ILE A 272 2.07 12.62 45.89
N THR A 273 2.26 11.31 46.07
CA THR A 273 2.89 10.78 47.27
C THR A 273 4.39 11.07 47.31
N VAL A 274 5.14 10.68 46.29
CA VAL A 274 6.60 10.83 46.27
C VAL A 274 7.01 12.25 45.88
N GLY A 275 6.35 12.85 44.89
CA GLY A 275 6.58 14.23 44.50
C GLY A 275 6.15 15.21 45.59
N GLY A 276 4.97 15.04 46.17
CA GLY A 276 4.50 15.86 47.30
C GLY A 276 5.43 15.77 48.52
N ASN A 277 5.87 14.57 48.91
CA ASN A 277 6.87 14.42 49.98
C ASN A 277 8.20 15.10 49.65
N SER A 278 8.64 15.06 48.38
CA SER A 278 9.87 15.72 47.94
C SER A 278 9.76 17.25 48.00
N VAL A 279 8.57 17.79 47.70
CA VAL A 279 8.25 19.22 47.87
C VAL A 279 8.25 19.60 49.35
N MET A 280 7.58 18.82 50.20
CA MET A 280 7.57 19.07 51.66
C MET A 280 8.96 18.98 52.29
N ALA A 281 9.83 18.12 51.75
CA ALA A 281 11.22 17.97 52.17
C ALA A 281 12.16 19.04 51.56
N ASN A 282 11.64 20.05 50.85
CA ASN A 282 12.42 21.08 50.14
C ASN A 282 13.44 20.54 49.13
N GLN A 283 13.22 19.33 48.59
CA GLN A 283 14.05 18.73 47.54
C GLN A 283 13.59 19.16 46.13
N MET A 284 12.34 19.60 46.01
CA MET A 284 11.73 20.12 44.78
C MET A 284 10.87 21.33 45.12
N THR A 285 10.71 22.28 44.20
CA THR A 285 9.69 23.33 44.31
C THR A 285 8.32 22.84 43.84
N ILE A 286 7.25 23.60 44.13
CA ILE A 286 5.93 23.31 43.57
C ILE A 286 5.97 23.45 42.04
N GLY A 287 6.69 24.44 41.50
CA GLY A 287 6.92 24.57 40.07
C GLY A 287 7.66 23.39 39.45
N ASP A 288 8.65 22.81 40.15
CA ASP A 288 9.32 21.59 39.71
C ASP A 288 8.32 20.42 39.56
N LEU A 289 7.36 20.30 40.49
CA LEU A 289 6.32 19.27 40.42
C LEU A 289 5.39 19.47 39.21
N PHE A 290 5.00 20.71 38.91
CA PHE A 290 4.19 21.01 37.71
C PHE A 290 4.94 20.69 36.43
N MET A 291 6.20 21.11 36.33
CA MET A 291 7.06 20.77 35.20
C MET A 291 7.21 19.25 35.06
N TYR A 292 7.38 18.55 36.18
CA TYR A 292 7.47 17.09 36.20
C TYR A 292 6.22 16.41 35.61
N ILE A 293 5.01 16.89 35.93
CA ILE A 293 3.74 16.34 35.42
C ILE A 293 3.68 16.46 33.88
N PHE A 294 4.01 17.63 33.33
CA PHE A 294 4.01 17.83 31.88
C PHE A 294 5.06 16.98 31.17
N PHE A 295 6.29 16.95 31.70
CA PHE A 295 7.38 16.16 31.11
C PHE A 295 7.15 14.64 31.23
N THR A 296 6.44 14.17 32.26
CA THR A 296 6.03 12.77 32.38
C THR A 296 5.07 12.36 31.25
N SER A 297 4.16 13.26 30.86
CA SER A 297 3.24 13.01 29.75
C SER A 297 3.97 12.89 28.41
N LEU A 298 4.98 13.75 28.20
CA LEU A 298 5.86 13.70 27.02
C LEU A 298 6.73 12.44 26.95
N MET A 299 7.18 11.94 28.11
CA MET A 299 7.90 10.67 28.22
C MET A 299 7.00 9.46 27.89
N ALA A 300 5.73 9.49 28.29
CA ALA A 300 4.80 8.37 28.09
C ALA A 300 4.26 8.27 26.66
N PHE A 301 4.09 9.40 25.96
CA PHE A 301 3.45 9.45 24.64
C PHE A 301 4.07 8.51 23.58
N PRO A 302 5.41 8.40 23.44
CA PRO A 302 6.02 7.56 22.41
C PRO A 302 5.75 6.06 22.60
N ILE A 303 5.44 5.60 23.81
CA ILE A 303 5.10 4.19 24.07
C ILE A 303 3.85 3.78 23.28
N ILE A 304 2.85 4.67 23.24
CA ILE A 304 1.62 4.46 22.48
C ILE A 304 1.91 4.53 20.98
N GLU A 305 2.69 5.53 20.57
CA GLU A 305 2.98 5.81 19.17
C GLU A 305 3.81 4.71 18.50
N LEU A 306 4.84 4.19 19.19
CA LEU A 306 5.68 3.08 18.73
C LEU A 306 4.85 1.87 18.30
N THR A 307 3.73 1.64 18.98
CA THR A 307 2.89 0.49 18.73
C THR A 307 2.05 0.63 17.46
N SER A 308 1.56 1.84 17.18
CA SER A 308 0.85 2.17 15.93
C SER A 308 1.81 2.19 14.74
N ILE A 309 2.96 2.87 14.88
CA ILE A 309 3.94 3.01 13.79
C ILE A 309 4.58 1.66 13.46
N GLY A 310 4.84 0.79 14.44
CA GLY A 310 5.41 -0.54 14.18
C GLY A 310 4.54 -1.40 13.25
N THR A 311 3.21 -1.31 13.38
CA THR A 311 2.27 -1.99 12.47
C THR A 311 2.34 -1.39 11.07
N GLN A 312 2.31 -0.06 10.98
CA GLN A 312 2.38 0.68 9.72
C GLN A 312 3.67 0.40 8.93
N ILE A 313 4.81 0.32 9.63
CA ILE A 313 6.11 -0.03 9.02
C ILE A 313 6.09 -1.48 8.52
N THR A 314 5.52 -2.40 9.30
CA THR A 314 5.44 -3.81 8.88
C THR A 314 4.57 -3.98 7.64
N ASP A 315 3.42 -3.28 7.60
CA ASP A 315 2.53 -3.29 6.44
C ASP A 315 3.18 -2.65 5.22
N ALA A 316 3.95 -1.56 5.41
CA ALA A 316 4.73 -0.94 4.36
C ALA A 316 5.76 -1.89 3.75
N PHE A 317 6.51 -2.62 4.57
CA PHE A 317 7.45 -3.62 4.05
C PHE A 317 6.74 -4.77 3.34
N ALA A 318 5.61 -5.24 3.85
CA ALA A 318 4.84 -6.29 3.18
C ALA A 318 4.29 -5.82 1.82
N GLY A 319 3.87 -4.56 1.71
CA GLY A 319 3.45 -3.96 0.44
C GLY A 319 4.60 -3.82 -0.56
N LEU A 320 5.76 -3.35 -0.10
CA LEU A 320 6.97 -3.27 -0.93
C LEU A 320 7.43 -4.64 -1.43
N ASP A 321 7.37 -5.68 -0.60
CA ASP A 321 7.69 -7.05 -1.01
C ASP A 321 6.78 -7.53 -2.15
N ARG A 322 5.46 -7.26 -2.06
CA ARG A 322 4.50 -7.61 -3.13
C ARG A 322 4.74 -6.80 -4.41
N ILE A 323 5.05 -5.51 -4.28
CA ILE A 323 5.42 -4.68 -5.42
C ILE A 323 6.68 -5.25 -6.09
N ARG A 324 7.69 -5.58 -5.30
CA ARG A 324 8.94 -6.15 -5.80
C ARG A 324 8.71 -7.46 -6.52
N GLU A 325 7.87 -8.35 -5.98
CA GLU A 325 7.51 -9.60 -6.64
C GLU A 325 6.96 -9.34 -8.06
N VAL A 326 6.10 -8.33 -8.23
CA VAL A 326 5.60 -7.91 -9.55
C VAL A 326 6.70 -7.31 -10.43
N MET A 327 7.57 -6.48 -9.85
CA MET A 327 8.66 -5.84 -10.59
C MET A 327 9.73 -6.83 -11.08
N ASP A 328 9.95 -7.91 -10.32
CA ASP A 328 10.92 -8.97 -10.62
C ASP A 328 10.37 -10.01 -11.63
N MET A 329 9.07 -10.00 -11.94
CA MET A 329 8.48 -10.87 -12.99
C MET A 329 8.99 -10.47 -14.38
N SER A 330 9.17 -11.43 -15.28
CA SER A 330 9.51 -11.17 -16.68
C SER A 330 8.30 -10.61 -17.45
N THR A 331 8.52 -9.57 -18.27
CA THR A 331 7.50 -9.05 -19.20
C THR A 331 7.49 -9.84 -20.51
N GLU A 332 6.39 -9.74 -21.27
CA GLU A 332 6.26 -10.39 -22.59
C GLU A 332 7.34 -9.93 -23.59
N ASP A 333 7.79 -8.68 -23.44
CA ASP A 333 8.72 -8.01 -24.35
C ASP A 333 10.16 -7.93 -23.81
N ASP A 334 10.49 -8.57 -22.68
CA ASP A 334 11.85 -8.54 -22.11
C ASP A 334 12.90 -9.11 -23.08
N ALA A 335 12.54 -10.14 -23.86
CA ALA A 335 13.40 -10.77 -24.85
C ALA A 335 13.41 -10.03 -26.21
N ASP A 336 12.57 -9.00 -26.42
CA ASP A 336 12.44 -8.37 -27.74
C ASP A 336 13.72 -7.67 -28.21
N ALA A 337 14.60 -7.23 -27.29
CA ALA A 337 15.86 -6.57 -27.64
C ALA A 337 16.78 -7.46 -28.51
N THR A 338 16.71 -8.77 -28.33
CA THR A 338 17.52 -9.76 -29.07
C THR A 338 16.79 -10.34 -30.29
N LYS A 339 15.51 -10.02 -30.48
CA LYS A 339 14.68 -10.55 -31.56
C LYS A 339 14.80 -9.74 -32.85
N LYS A 340 14.51 -10.40 -33.96
CA LYS A 340 14.50 -9.80 -35.30
C LYS A 340 13.35 -8.80 -35.40
N SER A 341 13.64 -7.63 -35.96
CA SER A 341 12.58 -6.66 -36.29
C SER A 341 11.86 -7.08 -37.57
N LEU A 342 10.57 -6.81 -37.64
CA LEU A 342 9.72 -7.22 -38.76
C LEU A 342 8.97 -5.99 -39.30
N PRO A 343 9.58 -5.23 -40.22
CA PRO A 343 9.00 -3.96 -40.70
C PRO A 343 7.87 -4.15 -41.71
N ASP A 344 7.80 -5.29 -42.39
CA ASP A 344 6.81 -5.56 -43.42
C ASP A 344 6.37 -7.03 -43.36
N ILE A 345 5.08 -7.27 -43.58
CA ILE A 345 4.48 -8.62 -43.55
C ILE A 345 3.57 -8.82 -44.75
N LYS A 346 3.59 -10.03 -45.33
CA LYS A 346 2.58 -10.48 -46.30
C LYS A 346 1.38 -11.10 -45.59
N GLY A 347 1.59 -11.71 -44.42
CA GLY A 347 0.52 -12.21 -43.55
C GLY A 347 0.22 -13.70 -43.67
N GLY A 348 1.13 -14.51 -44.21
CA GLY A 348 0.97 -15.97 -44.25
C GLY A 348 1.34 -16.62 -42.92
N ILE A 349 0.46 -17.42 -42.32
CA ILE A 349 0.71 -18.10 -41.04
C ILE A 349 0.83 -19.61 -41.26
N THR A 350 1.85 -20.22 -40.66
CA THR A 350 2.07 -21.67 -40.71
C THR A 350 2.21 -22.24 -39.30
N PHE A 351 1.47 -23.30 -39.01
CA PHE A 351 1.63 -24.11 -37.79
C PHE A 351 2.41 -25.38 -38.13
N GLU A 352 3.47 -25.67 -37.38
CA GLU A 352 4.30 -26.86 -37.56
C GLU A 352 4.31 -27.72 -36.29
N ASN A 353 3.51 -28.79 -36.30
CA ASN A 353 3.47 -29.82 -35.26
C ASN A 353 3.31 -29.24 -33.83
N VAL A 354 2.36 -28.32 -33.68
CA VAL A 354 2.17 -27.52 -32.47
C VAL A 354 1.46 -28.30 -31.37
N PHE A 355 2.03 -28.30 -30.16
CA PHE A 355 1.43 -28.80 -28.93
C PHE A 355 1.35 -27.67 -27.89
N PHE A 356 0.25 -27.64 -27.16
CA PHE A 356 0.03 -26.66 -26.10
C PHE A 356 -0.90 -27.21 -25.01
N ASP A 357 -0.59 -26.88 -23.76
CA ASP A 357 -1.43 -27.04 -22.58
C ASP A 357 -1.43 -25.75 -21.75
N TYR A 358 -2.56 -25.44 -21.10
CA TYR A 358 -2.64 -24.33 -20.13
C TYR A 358 -2.18 -24.80 -18.74
N GLU A 359 -2.49 -26.05 -18.43
CA GLU A 359 -2.11 -26.73 -17.18
C GLU A 359 -1.33 -27.99 -17.54
N PRO A 360 -0.25 -28.29 -16.81
CA PRO A 360 0.51 -29.52 -17.02
C PRO A 360 -0.40 -30.75 -17.07
N GLU A 361 -0.09 -31.68 -17.96
CA GLU A 361 -0.80 -32.96 -18.14
C GLU A 361 -2.23 -32.85 -18.70
N THR A 362 -2.68 -31.65 -19.10
CA THR A 362 -4.00 -31.44 -19.73
C THR A 362 -3.83 -30.89 -21.17
N PRO A 363 -3.47 -31.73 -22.15
CA PRO A 363 -3.14 -31.30 -23.50
C PRO A 363 -4.37 -30.73 -24.23
N VAL A 364 -4.26 -29.49 -24.73
CA VAL A 364 -5.32 -28.80 -25.48
C VAL A 364 -5.11 -28.91 -26.98
N LEU A 365 -3.88 -28.66 -27.44
CA LEU A 365 -3.48 -28.82 -28.85
C LEU A 365 -2.47 -29.94 -28.97
N GLN A 366 -2.66 -30.81 -29.96
CA GLN A 366 -1.85 -32.01 -30.16
C GLN A 366 -1.43 -32.15 -31.62
N GLY A 367 -0.18 -31.78 -31.94
CA GLY A 367 0.41 -31.97 -33.27
C GLY A 367 -0.25 -31.15 -34.39
N ILE A 368 -0.79 -29.97 -34.08
CA ILE A 368 -1.51 -29.14 -35.06
C ILE A 368 -0.55 -28.64 -36.13
N SER A 369 -0.86 -28.92 -37.40
CA SER A 369 -0.10 -28.43 -38.56
C SER A 369 -1.05 -27.99 -39.66
N PHE A 370 -0.92 -26.74 -40.12
CA PHE A 370 -1.68 -26.20 -41.25
C PHE A 370 -1.05 -24.90 -41.76
N ASP A 371 -1.43 -24.52 -42.98
CA ASP A 371 -1.05 -23.25 -43.60
C ASP A 371 -2.28 -22.35 -43.81
N ALA A 372 -2.14 -21.08 -43.45
CA ALA A 372 -3.09 -20.00 -43.71
C ALA A 372 -2.42 -18.98 -44.65
N PRO A 373 -2.64 -19.08 -45.99
CA PRO A 373 -1.94 -18.26 -46.96
C PRO A 373 -2.27 -16.76 -46.85
N ALA A 374 -1.28 -15.92 -47.16
CA ALA A 374 -1.44 -14.47 -47.21
C ALA A 374 -2.60 -14.04 -48.13
N GLY A 375 -3.39 -13.07 -47.70
CA GLY A 375 -4.52 -12.53 -48.47
C GLY A 375 -5.74 -13.43 -48.54
N THR A 376 -5.78 -14.53 -47.78
CA THR A 376 -6.92 -15.46 -47.73
C THR A 376 -7.64 -15.43 -46.40
N THR A 377 -8.90 -15.86 -46.40
CA THR A 377 -9.68 -16.05 -45.17
C THR A 377 -9.63 -17.53 -44.77
N THR A 378 -9.01 -17.82 -43.63
CA THR A 378 -8.98 -19.18 -43.06
C THR A 378 -10.02 -19.31 -41.97
N ALA A 379 -10.95 -20.26 -42.12
CA ALA A 379 -12.01 -20.50 -41.15
C ALA A 379 -11.68 -21.70 -40.24
N LEU A 380 -11.62 -21.47 -38.93
CA LEU A 380 -11.48 -22.53 -37.92
C LEU A 380 -12.86 -23.01 -37.46
N VAL A 381 -13.21 -24.25 -37.79
CA VAL A 381 -14.53 -24.83 -37.49
C VAL A 381 -14.36 -26.03 -36.55
N GLY A 382 -15.24 -26.14 -35.55
CA GLY A 382 -15.22 -27.26 -34.60
C GLY A 382 -16.14 -27.01 -33.40
N SER A 383 -16.41 -28.06 -32.63
CA SER A 383 -17.22 -27.99 -31.40
C SER A 383 -16.60 -27.08 -30.33
N SER A 384 -17.38 -26.63 -29.35
CA SER A 384 -16.83 -25.91 -28.19
C SER A 384 -15.75 -26.76 -27.50
N GLY A 385 -14.67 -26.14 -27.05
CA GLY A 385 -13.52 -26.83 -26.44
C GLY A 385 -12.53 -27.47 -27.42
N SER A 386 -12.76 -27.39 -28.74
CA SER A 386 -11.85 -27.98 -29.75
C SER A 386 -10.50 -27.24 -29.94
N GLY A 387 -10.15 -26.29 -29.08
CA GLY A 387 -8.89 -25.53 -29.15
C GLY A 387 -8.86 -24.33 -30.12
N LYS A 388 -9.98 -23.94 -30.74
CA LYS A 388 -10.02 -22.80 -31.70
C LYS A 388 -9.52 -21.49 -31.10
N SER A 389 -10.02 -21.13 -29.92
CA SER A 389 -9.59 -19.91 -29.21
C SER A 389 -8.11 -19.98 -28.83
N THR A 390 -7.61 -21.18 -28.50
CA THR A 390 -6.19 -21.41 -28.21
C THR A 390 -5.31 -21.22 -29.45
N ILE A 391 -5.75 -21.68 -30.62
CA ILE A 391 -5.06 -21.40 -31.90
C ILE A 391 -5.01 -19.90 -32.16
N LEU A 392 -6.11 -19.18 -31.95
CA LEU A 392 -6.13 -17.71 -32.06
C LEU A 392 -5.18 -17.05 -31.05
N SER A 393 -5.14 -17.49 -29.79
CA SER A 393 -4.21 -16.98 -28.78
C SER A 393 -2.74 -17.21 -29.16
N LEU A 394 -2.41 -18.33 -29.82
CA LEU A 394 -1.08 -18.60 -30.37
C LEU A 394 -0.75 -17.67 -31.54
N VAL A 395 -1.70 -17.44 -32.45
CA VAL A 395 -1.55 -16.46 -33.54
C VAL A 395 -1.32 -15.06 -32.98
N LEU A 396 -2.08 -14.64 -31.97
CA LEU A 396 -1.91 -13.32 -31.32
C LEU A 396 -0.64 -13.23 -30.45
N ASN A 397 0.09 -14.35 -30.31
CA ASN A 397 1.26 -14.51 -29.46
C ASN A 397 0.95 -14.06 -28.02
N PHE A 398 -0.23 -14.43 -27.52
CA PHE A 398 -0.66 -14.29 -26.11
C PHE A 398 -0.15 -15.47 -25.27
N ILE A 399 0.02 -16.61 -25.92
CA ILE A 399 0.62 -17.84 -25.39
C ILE A 399 1.64 -18.36 -26.39
N GLN A 400 2.55 -19.21 -25.94
CA GLN A 400 3.60 -19.81 -26.76
C GLN A 400 3.44 -21.33 -26.79
N PRO A 401 3.73 -21.99 -27.93
CA PRO A 401 3.67 -23.44 -28.03
C PRO A 401 4.74 -24.09 -27.14
N ILE A 402 4.41 -25.24 -26.56
CA ILE A 402 5.34 -26.04 -25.75
C ILE A 402 6.25 -26.86 -26.66
N LYS A 403 5.71 -27.30 -27.79
CA LYS A 403 6.42 -28.01 -28.86
C LYS A 403 5.87 -27.56 -30.21
N GLY A 404 6.71 -27.61 -31.23
CA GLY A 404 6.37 -27.13 -32.57
C GLY A 404 6.60 -25.63 -32.71
N ARG A 405 6.21 -25.07 -33.86
CA ARG A 405 6.44 -23.66 -34.18
C ARG A 405 5.20 -23.04 -34.83
N VAL A 406 5.05 -21.74 -34.60
CA VAL A 406 4.09 -20.90 -35.33
C VAL A 406 4.91 -19.86 -36.08
N LEU A 407 4.76 -19.85 -37.41
CA LEU A 407 5.54 -19.01 -38.31
C LEU A 407 4.65 -17.92 -38.92
N ILE A 408 5.23 -16.74 -39.13
CA ILE A 408 4.67 -15.66 -39.96
C ILE A 408 5.63 -15.44 -41.14
N ASP A 409 5.14 -15.62 -42.37
CA ASP A 409 5.92 -15.51 -43.60
C ASP A 409 7.22 -16.35 -43.59
N GLY A 410 7.20 -17.50 -42.90
CA GLY A 410 8.32 -18.43 -42.75
C GLY A 410 9.26 -18.14 -41.56
N GLU A 411 9.05 -17.05 -40.83
CA GLU A 411 9.83 -16.68 -39.64
C GLU A 411 9.10 -17.08 -38.36
N ASP A 412 9.81 -17.62 -37.38
CA ASP A 412 9.20 -18.04 -36.10
C ASP A 412 8.74 -16.83 -35.28
N LEU A 413 7.48 -16.85 -34.83
CA LEU A 413 6.91 -15.80 -33.98
C LEU A 413 7.71 -15.57 -32.69
N GLN A 414 8.40 -16.59 -32.17
CA GLN A 414 9.26 -16.45 -31.00
C GLN A 414 10.57 -15.69 -31.28
N ALA A 415 11.01 -15.66 -32.53
CA ALA A 415 12.24 -15.00 -32.97
C ALA A 415 12.03 -13.53 -33.36
N ILE A 416 10.77 -13.05 -33.39
CA ILE A 416 10.38 -11.72 -33.88
C ILE A 416 9.95 -10.83 -32.72
N LYS A 417 10.26 -9.53 -32.82
CA LYS A 417 9.81 -8.51 -31.88
C LYS A 417 8.28 -8.47 -31.80
N LEU A 418 7.74 -8.67 -30.60
CA LEU A 418 6.31 -8.79 -30.37
C LEU A 418 5.54 -7.53 -30.75
N ARG A 419 6.13 -6.36 -30.46
CA ARG A 419 5.53 -5.05 -30.80
C ARG A 419 5.45 -4.81 -32.29
N ASP A 420 6.45 -5.27 -33.06
CA ASP A 420 6.45 -5.13 -34.51
C ASP A 420 5.37 -6.01 -35.10
N TYR A 421 5.30 -7.27 -34.67
CA TYR A 421 4.25 -8.20 -35.10
C TYR A 421 2.82 -7.70 -34.78
N ARG A 422 2.57 -7.28 -33.53
CA ARG A 422 1.23 -6.82 -33.11
C ARG A 422 0.78 -5.53 -33.80
N ARG A 423 1.68 -4.71 -34.37
CA ARG A 423 1.30 -3.53 -35.18
C ARG A 423 0.60 -3.89 -36.49
N HIS A 424 0.83 -5.10 -37.01
CA HIS A 424 0.20 -5.59 -38.22
C HIS A 424 -1.06 -6.42 -37.95
N LEU A 425 -1.43 -6.63 -36.68
CA LEU A 425 -2.61 -7.41 -36.30
C LEU A 425 -3.83 -6.50 -36.12
N GLY A 426 -4.93 -6.88 -36.75
CA GLY A 426 -6.29 -6.44 -36.39
C GLY A 426 -7.00 -7.56 -35.65
N VAL A 427 -7.68 -7.23 -34.54
CA VAL A 427 -8.38 -8.23 -33.71
C VAL A 427 -9.77 -7.73 -33.35
N VAL A 428 -10.76 -8.60 -33.54
CA VAL A 428 -12.12 -8.43 -33.01
C VAL A 428 -12.40 -9.66 -32.15
N LEU A 429 -12.56 -9.46 -30.85
CA LEU A 429 -12.80 -10.54 -29.90
C LEU A 429 -14.30 -10.82 -29.76
N GLN A 430 -14.65 -12.00 -29.28
CA GLN A 430 -16.05 -12.38 -29.03
C GLN A 430 -16.68 -11.46 -27.97
N ASP A 431 -15.95 -11.22 -26.87
CA ASP A 431 -16.33 -10.27 -25.84
C ASP A 431 -15.65 -8.92 -26.12
N ASN A 432 -16.35 -8.04 -26.83
CA ASN A 432 -15.85 -6.70 -27.12
C ASN A 432 -15.89 -5.82 -25.87
N PHE A 433 -14.81 -5.07 -25.66
CA PHE A 433 -14.69 -4.11 -24.56
C PHE A 433 -14.62 -2.69 -25.12
N LEU A 434 -15.36 -1.76 -24.51
CA LEU A 434 -15.28 -0.33 -24.78
C LEU A 434 -14.75 0.38 -23.56
N PHE A 435 -13.80 1.30 -23.78
CA PHE A 435 -13.34 2.20 -22.74
C PHE A 435 -14.39 3.27 -22.48
N ASP A 436 -14.46 3.73 -21.23
CA ASP A 436 -15.25 4.91 -20.88
C ASP A 436 -14.71 6.13 -21.65
N GLY A 437 -15.61 6.88 -22.29
CA GLY A 437 -15.24 7.97 -23.20
C GLY A 437 -16.21 8.10 -24.37
N THR A 438 -15.81 8.88 -25.38
CA THR A 438 -16.64 9.06 -26.57
C THR A 438 -16.46 7.88 -27.55
N ILE A 439 -17.41 7.73 -28.48
CA ILE A 439 -17.29 6.77 -29.60
C ILE A 439 -16.03 7.10 -30.43
N LEU A 440 -15.77 8.40 -30.62
CA LEU A 440 -14.57 8.90 -31.30
C LEU A 440 -13.29 8.39 -30.63
N ASP A 441 -13.20 8.47 -29.30
CA ASP A 441 -12.02 8.05 -28.55
C ASP A 441 -11.79 6.53 -28.66
N ASN A 442 -12.88 5.75 -28.59
CA ASN A 442 -12.83 4.30 -28.74
C ASN A 442 -12.36 3.88 -30.15
N ILE A 443 -12.85 4.52 -31.21
CA ILE A 443 -12.40 4.23 -32.59
C ILE A 443 -10.93 4.64 -32.79
N ARG A 444 -10.50 5.77 -32.20
CA ARG A 444 -9.10 6.25 -32.28
C ARG A 444 -8.13 5.49 -31.39
N PHE A 445 -8.59 4.54 -30.59
CA PHE A 445 -7.75 3.88 -29.58
C PHE A 445 -6.47 3.26 -30.19
N SER A 446 -6.59 2.58 -31.34
CA SER A 446 -5.46 1.95 -32.03
C SER A 446 -4.58 2.92 -32.84
N ASN A 447 -5.15 4.05 -33.28
CA ASN A 447 -4.43 5.11 -33.98
C ASN A 447 -4.86 6.50 -33.47
N PRO A 448 -4.21 7.01 -32.41
CA PRO A 448 -4.58 8.30 -31.82
C PRO A 448 -4.45 9.49 -32.78
N GLN A 449 -3.67 9.36 -33.86
CA GLN A 449 -3.44 10.41 -34.86
C GLN A 449 -4.42 10.38 -36.02
N ALA A 450 -5.36 9.42 -36.07
CA ALA A 450 -6.35 9.32 -37.14
C ALA A 450 -7.20 10.60 -37.23
N SER A 451 -7.41 11.10 -38.44
CA SER A 451 -8.22 12.30 -38.66
C SER A 451 -9.70 11.98 -38.50
N LEU A 452 -10.52 13.01 -38.25
CA LEU A 452 -11.97 12.82 -38.18
C LEU A 452 -12.55 12.33 -39.52
N ALA A 453 -11.94 12.70 -40.64
CA ALA A 453 -12.34 12.22 -41.95
C ALA A 453 -12.08 10.71 -42.10
N ASP A 454 -10.90 10.23 -41.66
CA ASP A 454 -10.58 8.80 -41.67
C ASP A 454 -11.55 8.00 -40.80
N ILE A 455 -11.90 8.55 -39.64
CA ILE A 455 -12.84 7.89 -38.71
C ILE A 455 -14.23 7.81 -39.32
N LYS A 456 -14.73 8.87 -39.95
CA LYS A 456 -16.02 8.84 -40.65
C LYS A 456 -16.02 7.81 -41.78
N GLU A 457 -14.93 7.72 -42.53
CA GLU A 457 -14.81 6.74 -43.60
C GLU A 457 -14.81 5.30 -43.06
N VAL A 458 -14.08 5.03 -41.96
CA VAL A 458 -14.10 3.72 -41.31
C VAL A 458 -15.50 3.40 -40.74
N CYS A 459 -16.20 4.38 -40.15
CA CYS A 459 -17.58 4.20 -39.72
C CYS A 459 -18.49 3.83 -40.88
N ARG A 460 -18.35 4.48 -42.04
CA ARG A 460 -19.13 4.17 -43.24
C ARG A 460 -18.85 2.76 -43.78
N ILE A 461 -17.59 2.36 -43.83
CA ILE A 461 -17.19 1.00 -44.25
C ILE A 461 -17.73 -0.06 -43.28
N ALA A 462 -17.74 0.24 -41.98
CA ALA A 462 -18.24 -0.64 -40.93
C ALA A 462 -19.76 -0.54 -40.70
N TYR A 463 -20.48 0.29 -41.48
CA TYR A 463 -21.91 0.57 -41.32
C TYR A 463 -22.28 1.03 -39.90
N CYS A 464 -21.40 1.82 -39.26
CA CYS A 464 -21.65 2.39 -37.94
C CYS A 464 -22.13 3.84 -37.99
N ASP A 465 -21.97 4.52 -39.12
CA ASP A 465 -22.42 5.90 -39.32
C ASP A 465 -23.93 6.08 -39.09
N GLU A 466 -24.76 5.13 -39.52
CA GLU A 466 -26.23 5.19 -39.40
C GLU A 466 -26.75 5.35 -37.96
N PHE A 467 -26.02 4.87 -36.95
CA PHE A 467 -26.42 4.99 -35.54
C PHE A 467 -25.48 5.88 -34.70
N ILE A 468 -24.38 6.35 -35.28
CA ILE A 468 -23.43 7.26 -34.64
C ILE A 468 -23.76 8.73 -34.94
N GLU A 469 -24.21 9.04 -36.17
CA GLU A 469 -24.72 10.38 -36.54
C GLU A 469 -26.03 10.72 -35.82
#